data_AF-A0A3S0FTJ5-F1
#
_entry.id   AF-A0A3S0FTJ5-F1
#
_cell.length_a   1.000
_cell.length_b   1.000
_cell.length_c   1.000
_cell.angle_alpha   90.00
_cell.angle_beta   90.00
_cell.angle_gamma   90.00
#
_symmetry.space_group_name_H-M   'P 1'
#
loop_
_entity.id
_entity.type
_entity.pdbx_description
1 polymer ?
#
loop_
_entity_poly.entity_id
_entity_poly.type
_entity_poly.pdbx_seq_one_letter_code
_entity_poly.pdbx_strand_id
1 'polypeptide(L)'
;MPPKTERVISFSDRSWVRREYQQFCGRYELDETSGLYFDSDTPSAHRKLISRNFLELPRPLREAALYLGLTVSTTSNRCTVSGNQSAVYGDWERQDDRIMPHLEMSASSLSSAVSLPHLVHECCHLFWAVQSKAAKLAYIDQMVALVERFRADDFVEVTGYAQDYFEEWRKLINADGYAIATRRNRALEKWAMESFCESVAKICCPSYKQDEARQTDELLQERLRIMREEFNFDPARRLAAA
;
A
#
# COMPACT_ATOMS: atom_id res chain seq x y z
N MET A 1 -4.45 25.21 -13.84
CA MET A 1 -3.05 25.39 -14.27
C MET A 1 -2.54 24.04 -14.77
N PRO A 2 -1.78 23.98 -15.87
CA PRO A 2 -1.17 22.72 -16.31
C PRO A 2 -0.25 22.18 -15.20
N PRO A 3 -0.13 20.85 -15.04
CA PRO A 3 0.80 20.27 -14.09
C PRO A 3 2.22 20.71 -14.44
N LYS A 4 3.01 21.10 -13.43
CA LYS A 4 4.43 21.42 -13.63
C LYS A 4 5.14 20.16 -14.10
N THR A 5 5.91 20.25 -15.18
CA THR A 5 6.70 19.13 -15.72
C THR A 5 7.83 18.69 -14.79
N GLU A 6 8.20 19.55 -13.83
CA GLU A 6 9.24 19.32 -12.84
C GLU A 6 8.79 19.77 -11.45
N ARG A 7 9.20 19.01 -10.43
CA ARG A 7 9.06 19.35 -9.00
C ARG A 7 10.40 19.23 -8.32
N VAL A 8 10.72 20.19 -7.47
CA VAL A 8 11.85 20.09 -6.54
C VAL A 8 11.26 19.90 -5.15
N ILE A 9 11.60 18.79 -4.51
CA ILE A 9 11.13 18.44 -3.17
C ILE A 9 12.30 18.62 -2.20
N SER A 10 12.06 19.42 -1.18
CA SER A 10 13.00 19.74 -0.13
C SER A 10 12.58 19.14 1.22
N PHE A 11 13.44 19.28 2.23
CA PHE A 11 13.12 18.89 3.60
C PHE A 11 11.91 19.61 4.18
N SER A 12 11.65 20.86 3.78
CA SER A 12 10.46 21.58 4.25
C SER A 12 9.17 21.01 3.65
N ASP A 13 9.25 20.39 2.48
CA ASP A 13 8.11 19.73 1.84
C ASP A 13 7.84 18.35 2.46
N ARG A 14 8.90 17.66 2.90
CA ARG A 14 8.81 16.35 3.57
C ARG A 14 9.34 16.41 5.00
N SER A 15 8.51 16.89 5.91
CA SER A 15 8.85 16.95 7.34
C SER A 15 9.16 15.59 7.97
N TRP A 16 8.75 14.49 7.35
CA TRP A 16 9.01 13.13 7.79
C TRP A 16 10.39 12.59 7.39
N VAL A 17 11.08 13.24 6.44
CA VAL A 17 12.40 12.79 5.96
C VAL A 17 13.45 13.00 7.04
N ARG A 18 14.05 11.89 7.47
CA ARG A 18 15.23 11.84 8.36
C ARG A 18 16.51 11.65 7.53
N ARG A 19 17.66 11.57 8.21
CA ARG A 19 18.98 11.46 7.55
C ARG A 19 19.08 10.25 6.60
N GLU A 20 18.46 9.15 6.97
CA GLU A 20 18.40 7.92 6.19
C GLU A 20 17.52 8.01 4.93
N TYR A 21 16.62 9.00 4.85
CA TYR A 21 15.67 9.18 3.74
C TYR A 21 15.96 10.43 2.90
N GLN A 22 17.10 11.09 3.10
CA GLN A 22 17.47 12.34 2.41
C GLN A 22 17.45 12.22 0.89
N GLN A 23 17.77 11.02 0.39
CA GLN A 23 17.74 10.69 -1.03
C GLN A 23 16.35 10.80 -1.67
N PHE A 24 15.28 10.89 -0.87
CA PHE A 24 13.94 11.14 -1.38
C PHE A 24 13.67 12.65 -1.58
N CYS A 25 14.55 13.55 -1.16
CA CYS A 25 14.50 14.95 -1.55
C CYS A 25 15.31 15.14 -2.83
N GLY A 26 14.86 16.00 -3.74
CA GLY A 26 15.53 16.19 -5.02
C GLY A 26 14.60 16.67 -6.13
N ARG A 27 15.04 16.46 -7.36
CA ARG A 27 14.33 16.85 -8.57
C ARG A 27 13.54 15.65 -9.10
N TYR A 28 12.28 15.91 -9.41
CA TYR A 28 11.36 14.93 -9.94
C TYR A 28 10.72 15.42 -11.23
N GLU A 29 10.61 14.53 -12.20
CA GLU A 29 10.10 14.81 -13.53
C GLU A 29 8.77 14.09 -13.74
N LEU A 30 7.80 14.81 -14.29
CA LEU A 30 6.49 14.25 -14.62
C LEU A 30 6.63 13.28 -15.81
N ASP A 31 6.23 12.03 -15.61
CA ASP A 31 5.88 11.15 -16.71
C ASP A 31 4.43 11.42 -17.13
N GLU A 32 4.25 12.13 -18.24
CA GLU A 32 2.92 12.53 -18.74
C GLU A 32 2.00 11.34 -19.03
N THR A 33 2.58 10.16 -19.29
CA THR A 33 1.83 8.94 -19.60
C THR A 33 1.07 8.40 -18.38
N SER A 34 1.74 8.33 -17.22
CA SER A 34 1.15 7.82 -15.98
C SER A 34 0.63 8.91 -15.04
N GLY A 35 1.12 10.14 -15.19
CA GLY A 35 0.89 11.24 -14.27
C GLY A 35 1.79 11.22 -13.02
N LEU A 36 2.68 10.23 -12.89
CA LEU A 36 3.61 10.10 -11.77
C LEU A 36 4.84 11.00 -11.92
N TYR A 37 5.43 11.37 -10.79
CA TYR A 37 6.69 12.11 -10.75
C TYR A 37 7.85 11.16 -10.41
N PHE A 38 8.80 11.00 -11.31
CA PHE A 38 9.98 10.15 -11.10
C PHE A 38 11.19 10.96 -10.72
N ASP A 39 11.98 10.45 -9.79
CA ASP A 39 13.29 11.01 -9.49
C ASP A 39 14.13 11.09 -10.78
N SER A 40 14.83 12.23 -10.97
CA SER A 40 15.56 12.54 -12.21
C SER A 40 16.62 11.51 -12.59
N ASP A 41 17.12 10.75 -11.61
CA ASP A 41 18.16 9.73 -11.83
C ASP A 41 17.57 8.32 -12.03
N THR A 42 16.24 8.16 -11.91
CA THR A 42 15.56 6.88 -12.15
C THR A 42 15.76 6.42 -13.60
N PRO A 43 16.35 5.23 -13.85
CA PRO A 43 16.59 4.74 -15.21
C PRO A 43 15.32 4.67 -16.07
N SER A 44 15.41 5.10 -17.34
CA SER A 44 14.25 5.18 -18.25
C SER A 44 13.54 3.83 -18.44
N ALA A 45 14.26 2.71 -18.38
CA ALA A 45 13.67 1.38 -18.47
C ALA A 45 12.76 1.08 -17.26
N HIS A 46 13.17 1.49 -16.05
CA HIS A 46 12.37 1.35 -14.84
C HIS A 46 11.16 2.27 -14.88
N ARG A 47 11.33 3.54 -15.29
CA ARG A 47 10.21 4.48 -15.48
C ARG A 47 9.14 3.87 -16.38
N LYS A 48 9.52 3.39 -17.56
CA LYS A 48 8.60 2.75 -18.51
C LYS A 48 7.86 1.53 -17.93
N LEU A 49 8.58 0.66 -17.21
CA LEU A 49 7.98 -0.50 -16.57
C LEU A 49 6.95 -0.09 -15.50
N ILE A 50 7.34 0.82 -14.61
CA ILE A 50 6.47 1.29 -13.52
C ILE A 50 5.27 2.04 -14.09
N SER A 51 5.45 2.96 -15.03
CA SER A 51 4.36 3.70 -15.67
C SER A 51 3.35 2.77 -16.33
N ARG A 52 3.81 1.77 -17.08
CA ARG A 52 2.93 0.77 -17.69
C ARG A 52 2.13 0.01 -16.63
N ASN A 53 2.81 -0.52 -15.61
CA ASN A 53 2.15 -1.29 -14.55
C ASN A 53 1.22 -0.41 -13.70
N PHE A 54 1.57 0.86 -13.46
CA PHE A 54 0.73 1.83 -12.77
C PHE A 54 -0.59 2.04 -13.50
N LEU A 55 -0.56 2.10 -14.84
CA LEU A 55 -1.77 2.20 -15.65
C LEU A 55 -2.64 0.94 -15.61
N GLU A 56 -2.10 -0.22 -15.21
CA GLU A 56 -2.87 -1.46 -15.02
C GLU A 56 -3.55 -1.55 -13.64
N LEU A 57 -3.21 -0.68 -12.70
CA LEU A 57 -3.81 -0.66 -11.36
C LEU A 57 -5.31 -0.34 -11.42
N PRO A 58 -6.12 -0.86 -10.47
CA PRO A 58 -7.48 -0.41 -10.26
C PRO A 58 -7.56 1.12 -10.17
N ARG A 59 -8.53 1.71 -10.88
CA ARG A 59 -8.65 3.17 -11.00
C ARG A 59 -8.62 3.92 -9.66
N PRO A 60 -9.33 3.48 -8.60
CA PRO A 60 -9.29 4.16 -7.31
C PRO A 60 -7.89 4.23 -6.68
N LEU A 61 -7.03 3.22 -6.91
CA LEU A 61 -5.66 3.23 -6.41
C LEU A 61 -4.81 4.28 -7.16
N ARG A 62 -4.98 4.38 -8.49
CA ARG A 62 -4.30 5.41 -9.30
C ARG A 62 -4.75 6.80 -8.89
N GLU A 63 -6.06 7.00 -8.71
CA GLU A 63 -6.61 8.29 -8.29
C GLU A 63 -6.08 8.73 -6.93
N ALA A 64 -6.00 7.82 -5.95
CA ALA A 64 -5.41 8.12 -4.65
C ALA A 64 -3.91 8.48 -4.76
N ALA A 65 -3.14 7.71 -5.54
CA ALA A 65 -1.72 7.99 -5.75
C ALA A 65 -1.48 9.35 -6.44
N LEU A 66 -2.28 9.68 -7.46
CA LEU A 66 -2.17 10.96 -8.18
C LEU A 66 -2.67 12.15 -7.33
N TYR A 67 -3.76 11.97 -6.58
CA TYR A 67 -4.28 12.98 -5.65
C TYR A 67 -3.24 13.37 -4.60
N LEU A 68 -2.57 12.37 -4.02
CA LEU A 68 -1.50 12.59 -3.04
C LEU A 68 -0.18 13.06 -3.68
N GLY A 69 -0.10 13.13 -5.01
CA GLY A 69 1.09 13.57 -5.72
C GLY A 69 2.27 12.62 -5.55
N LEU A 70 2.02 11.30 -5.59
CA LEU A 70 3.03 10.26 -5.43
C LEU A 70 4.25 10.52 -6.31
N THR A 71 5.41 10.45 -5.67
CA THR A 71 6.70 10.44 -6.36
C THR A 71 7.34 9.06 -6.28
N VAL A 72 8.23 8.75 -7.22
CA VAL A 72 8.81 7.42 -7.35
C VAL A 72 10.31 7.50 -7.56
N SER A 73 11.05 6.64 -6.88
CA SER A 73 12.46 6.35 -7.19
C SER A 73 12.69 4.84 -7.30
N THR A 74 13.86 4.46 -7.82
CA THR A 74 14.33 3.08 -7.79
C THR A 74 15.72 2.99 -7.23
N THR A 75 16.03 1.89 -6.54
CA THR A 75 17.38 1.58 -6.08
C THR A 75 17.95 0.35 -6.78
N SER A 76 19.26 0.36 -7.06
CA SER A 76 19.99 -0.80 -7.58
C SER A 76 20.14 -1.92 -6.54
N ASN A 77 19.88 -1.61 -5.27
CA ASN A 77 19.92 -2.57 -4.19
C ASN A 77 18.74 -3.55 -4.28
N ARG A 78 18.91 -4.74 -3.70
CA ARG A 78 17.85 -5.75 -3.64
C ARG A 78 16.73 -5.38 -2.67
N CYS A 79 16.94 -4.41 -1.80
CA CYS A 79 15.97 -3.88 -0.84
C CYS A 79 15.95 -2.35 -0.86
N THR A 80 14.81 -1.78 -0.44
CA THR A 80 14.59 -0.37 -0.13
C THR A 80 15.36 0.04 1.14
N VAL A 81 15.36 1.33 1.47
CA VAL A 81 15.96 1.82 2.73
C VAL A 81 15.33 1.16 3.97
N SER A 82 14.02 0.85 3.93
CA SER A 82 13.34 0.13 5.00
C SER A 82 13.61 -1.38 5.03
N GLY A 83 14.40 -1.92 4.09
CA GLY A 83 14.70 -3.34 3.98
C GLY A 83 13.68 -4.18 3.20
N ASN A 84 12.62 -3.56 2.67
CA ASN A 84 11.58 -4.24 1.89
C ASN A 84 11.93 -4.33 0.41
N GLN A 85 11.13 -5.03 -0.39
CA GLN A 85 11.30 -5.05 -1.84
C GLN A 85 10.74 -3.78 -2.49
N SER A 86 9.64 -3.27 -1.96
CA SER A 86 9.06 -1.95 -2.24
C SER A 86 8.63 -1.35 -0.91
N ALA A 87 8.52 -0.03 -0.87
CA ALA A 87 7.95 0.66 0.27
C ALA A 87 7.45 2.03 -0.14
N VAL A 88 6.28 2.39 0.37
CA VAL A 88 5.81 3.77 0.39
C VAL A 88 6.14 4.43 1.73
N TYR A 89 6.70 5.63 1.65
CA TYR A 89 7.05 6.48 2.78
C TYR A 89 6.19 7.74 2.74
N GLY A 90 5.85 8.28 3.91
CA GLY A 90 5.01 9.47 4.02
C GLY A 90 4.78 9.89 5.47
N ASP A 91 4.25 11.09 5.67
CA ASP A 91 3.76 11.54 6.98
C ASP A 91 2.31 11.07 7.17
N TRP A 92 2.15 9.81 7.56
CA TRP A 92 0.84 9.15 7.70
C TRP A 92 -0.01 9.70 8.86
N GLU A 93 0.56 10.55 9.71
CA GLU A 93 -0.18 11.24 10.77
C GLU A 93 -0.90 12.49 10.25
N ARG A 94 -0.54 12.97 9.04
CA ARG A 94 -1.18 14.11 8.39
C ARG A 94 -2.33 13.69 7.47
N GLN A 95 -3.22 14.64 7.21
CA GLN A 95 -4.32 14.47 6.26
C GLN A 95 -3.92 14.95 4.86
N ASP A 96 -4.52 14.31 3.86
CA ASP A 96 -4.53 14.73 2.45
C ASP A 96 -3.13 14.93 1.82
N ASP A 97 -2.98 16.01 1.07
CA ASP A 97 -1.81 16.38 0.26
C ASP A 97 -0.53 16.60 1.08
N ARG A 98 -0.64 16.67 2.41
CA ARG A 98 0.49 16.86 3.32
C ARG A 98 1.24 15.58 3.66
N ILE A 99 0.72 14.42 3.28
CA ILE A 99 1.42 13.14 3.45
C ILE A 99 2.72 13.14 2.61
N MET A 100 2.69 13.78 1.45
CA MET A 100 3.81 13.90 0.50
C MET A 100 4.54 12.57 0.24
N PRO A 101 3.80 11.53 -0.24
CA PRO A 101 4.31 10.19 -0.29
C PRO A 101 5.41 9.98 -1.33
N HIS A 102 6.27 9.01 -1.05
CA HIS A 102 7.32 8.54 -1.94
C HIS A 102 7.34 7.02 -2.00
N LEU A 103 7.30 6.47 -3.21
CA LEU A 103 7.51 5.05 -3.46
C LEU A 103 8.97 4.82 -3.85
N GLU A 104 9.64 3.94 -3.13
CA GLU A 104 10.92 3.36 -3.57
C GLU A 104 10.68 1.92 -4.01
N MET A 105 11.12 1.57 -5.23
CA MET A 105 11.15 0.17 -5.70
C MET A 105 12.58 -0.34 -5.80
N SER A 106 12.88 -1.45 -5.15
CA SER A 106 14.19 -2.09 -5.24
C SER A 106 14.38 -2.85 -6.54
N ALA A 107 15.62 -3.20 -6.87
CA ALA A 107 15.93 -4.06 -8.02
C ALA A 107 15.17 -5.38 -8.00
N SER A 108 14.88 -5.93 -6.82
CA SER A 108 14.11 -7.17 -6.68
C SER A 108 12.65 -7.01 -7.09
N SER A 109 12.11 -5.79 -7.02
CA SER A 109 10.73 -5.46 -7.43
C SER A 109 10.59 -5.08 -8.90
N LEU A 110 11.70 -4.89 -9.62
CA LEU A 110 11.70 -4.30 -10.97
C LEU A 110 11.72 -5.35 -12.09
N SER A 111 11.09 -6.50 -11.86
CA SER A 111 10.82 -7.49 -12.91
C SER A 111 9.36 -7.42 -13.35
N SER A 112 9.07 -7.86 -14.57
CA SER A 112 7.69 -7.89 -15.10
C SER A 112 6.75 -8.75 -14.26
N ALA A 113 7.27 -9.78 -13.57
CA ALA A 113 6.46 -10.70 -12.79
C ALA A 113 6.07 -10.16 -11.40
N VAL A 114 6.89 -9.27 -10.81
CA VAL A 114 6.67 -8.79 -9.43
C VAL A 114 6.41 -7.29 -9.31
N SER A 115 6.73 -6.49 -10.33
CA SER A 115 6.55 -5.04 -10.26
C SER A 115 5.08 -4.64 -10.11
N LEU A 116 4.18 -5.25 -10.87
CA LEU A 116 2.75 -4.95 -10.79
C LEU A 116 2.16 -5.27 -9.39
N PRO A 117 2.30 -6.48 -8.82
CA PRO A 117 1.71 -6.76 -7.52
C PRO A 117 2.29 -5.90 -6.39
N HIS A 118 3.58 -5.57 -6.43
CA HIS A 118 4.16 -4.63 -5.45
C HIS A 118 3.58 -3.22 -5.62
N LEU A 119 3.43 -2.73 -6.86
CA LEU A 119 2.76 -1.45 -7.11
C LEU A 119 1.32 -1.45 -6.61
N VAL A 120 0.59 -2.56 -6.79
CA VAL A 120 -0.77 -2.71 -6.25
C VAL A 120 -0.73 -2.60 -4.73
N HIS A 121 0.11 -3.38 -4.05
CA HIS A 121 0.23 -3.36 -2.59
C HIS A 121 0.55 -1.94 -2.08
N GLU A 122 1.60 -1.28 -2.60
CA GLU A 122 2.02 0.03 -2.11
C GLU A 122 0.97 1.12 -2.41
N CYS A 123 0.27 1.05 -3.54
CA CYS A 123 -0.82 1.99 -3.83
C CYS A 123 -2.07 1.71 -2.98
N CYS A 124 -2.22 0.52 -2.42
CA CYS A 124 -3.27 0.23 -1.44
C CYS A 124 -3.03 0.99 -0.13
N HIS A 125 -1.79 1.16 0.32
CA HIS A 125 -1.47 2.01 1.49
C HIS A 125 -1.90 3.46 1.26
N LEU A 126 -1.69 3.98 0.04
CA LEU A 126 -2.13 5.33 -0.35
C LEU A 126 -3.66 5.44 -0.38
N PHE A 127 -4.33 4.46 -0.98
CA PHE A 127 -5.79 4.40 -1.01
C PHE A 127 -6.36 4.31 0.42
N TRP A 128 -5.77 3.48 1.26
CA TRP A 128 -6.12 3.37 2.67
C TRP A 128 -5.95 4.72 3.36
N ALA A 129 -4.81 5.40 3.18
CA ALA A 129 -4.53 6.68 3.81
C ALA A 129 -5.62 7.73 3.57
N VAL A 130 -6.16 7.81 2.35
CA VAL A 130 -7.24 8.78 1.99
C VAL A 130 -8.64 8.37 2.46
N GLN A 131 -8.84 7.14 2.95
CA GLN A 131 -10.15 6.75 3.47
C GLN A 131 -10.47 7.49 4.76
N SER A 132 -11.75 7.81 4.93
CA SER A 132 -12.25 8.41 6.16
C SER A 132 -12.00 7.49 7.37
N LYS A 133 -11.81 8.08 8.55
CA LYS A 133 -11.67 7.30 9.79
C LYS A 133 -12.87 6.38 10.04
N ALA A 134 -14.09 6.84 9.72
CA ALA A 134 -15.30 6.05 9.87
C ALA A 134 -15.29 4.79 8.98
N ALA A 135 -14.92 4.92 7.70
CA ALA A 135 -14.82 3.78 6.79
C ALA A 135 -13.72 2.80 7.20
N LYS A 136 -12.56 3.30 7.65
CA LYS A 136 -11.48 2.45 8.19
C LYS A 136 -11.95 1.64 9.39
N LEU A 137 -12.64 2.29 10.34
CA LEU A 137 -13.17 1.61 11.52
C LEU A 137 -14.24 0.57 11.16
N ALA A 138 -15.16 0.90 10.25
CA ALA A 138 -16.18 -0.06 9.80
C ALA A 138 -15.55 -1.29 9.12
N TYR A 139 -14.53 -1.09 8.27
CA TYR A 139 -13.74 -2.18 7.70
C TYR A 139 -13.08 -3.03 8.78
N ILE A 140 -12.43 -2.40 9.78
CA ILE A 140 -11.79 -3.09 10.90
C ILE A 140 -12.81 -3.92 11.70
N ASP A 141 -13.99 -3.37 11.98
CA ASP A 141 -15.03 -4.06 12.73
C ASP A 141 -15.52 -5.31 11.99
N GLN A 142 -15.73 -5.20 10.67
CA GLN A 142 -16.09 -6.35 9.81
C GLN A 142 -14.97 -7.40 9.77
N MET A 143 -13.71 -6.95 9.72
CA MET A 143 -12.53 -7.81 9.76
C MET A 143 -12.42 -8.60 11.08
N VAL A 144 -12.71 -7.96 12.22
CA VAL A 144 -12.77 -8.66 13.51
C VAL A 144 -13.92 -9.67 13.53
N ALA A 145 -15.10 -9.30 13.02
CA ALA A 145 -16.24 -10.23 12.92
C ALA A 145 -15.93 -11.45 12.03
N LEU A 146 -15.12 -11.29 10.97
CA LEU A 146 -14.64 -12.42 10.16
C LEU A 146 -13.78 -13.38 10.99
N VAL A 147 -12.86 -12.86 11.79
CA VAL A 147 -12.00 -13.68 12.67
C VAL A 147 -12.84 -14.51 13.63
N GLU A 148 -13.89 -13.93 14.22
CA GLU A 148 -14.81 -14.64 15.10
C GLU A 148 -15.59 -15.74 14.35
N ARG A 149 -16.09 -15.44 13.14
CA ARG A 149 -16.86 -16.38 12.33
C ARG A 149 -16.05 -17.60 11.88
N PHE A 150 -14.81 -17.38 11.46
CA PHE A 150 -13.92 -18.45 10.99
C PHE A 150 -13.15 -19.15 12.11
N ARG A 151 -13.44 -18.82 13.38
CA ARG A 151 -12.70 -19.25 14.58
C ARG A 151 -11.25 -18.75 14.56
N ALA A 152 -10.91 -17.89 15.51
CA ALA A 152 -9.62 -17.17 15.53
C ALA A 152 -8.35 -18.06 15.48
N ASP A 153 -8.45 -19.33 15.88
CA ASP A 153 -7.33 -20.29 15.84
C ASP A 153 -7.14 -20.96 14.46
N ASP A 154 -8.20 -20.99 13.65
CA ASP A 154 -8.18 -21.51 12.27
C ASP A 154 -8.12 -20.36 11.25
N PHE A 155 -8.07 -19.10 11.72
CA PHE A 155 -8.00 -17.93 10.87
C PHE A 155 -6.59 -17.76 10.30
N VAL A 156 -6.53 -17.73 8.96
CA VAL A 156 -5.28 -17.70 8.22
C VAL A 156 -5.31 -16.56 7.22
N GLU A 157 -4.30 -15.70 7.29
CA GLU A 157 -4.16 -14.52 6.44
C GLU A 157 -3.74 -14.84 5.00
N VAL A 158 -3.86 -13.82 4.13
CA VAL A 158 -3.57 -13.94 2.70
C VAL A 158 -2.14 -14.41 2.46
N THR A 159 -1.19 -13.83 3.21
CA THR A 159 0.25 -14.10 3.14
C THR A 159 0.86 -14.20 4.54
N GLY A 160 2.09 -14.71 4.62
CA GLY A 160 2.84 -14.75 5.89
C GLY A 160 3.05 -13.37 6.50
N TYR A 161 3.25 -12.35 5.67
CA TYR A 161 3.46 -10.98 6.14
C TYR A 161 2.23 -10.40 6.85
N ALA A 162 1.02 -10.57 6.29
CA ALA A 162 -0.21 -10.18 6.97
C ALA A 162 -0.48 -11.03 8.23
N GLN A 163 -0.11 -12.32 8.21
CA GLN A 163 -0.24 -13.21 9.36
C GLN A 163 0.59 -12.71 10.55
N ASP A 164 1.82 -12.22 10.33
CA ASP A 164 2.68 -11.74 11.41
C ASP A 164 2.03 -10.60 12.20
N TYR A 165 1.34 -9.67 11.51
CA TYR A 165 0.59 -8.60 12.17
C TYR A 165 -0.67 -9.09 12.87
N PHE A 166 -1.39 -10.04 12.28
CA PHE A 166 -2.52 -10.70 12.94
C PHE A 166 -2.10 -11.33 14.27
N GLU A 167 -0.97 -12.06 14.27
CA GLU A 167 -0.42 -12.67 15.47
C GLU A 167 0.04 -11.65 16.51
N GLU A 168 0.63 -10.52 16.09
CA GLU A 168 0.98 -9.44 17.01
C GLU A 168 -0.27 -8.88 17.70
N TRP A 169 -1.33 -8.58 16.94
CA TRP A 169 -2.60 -8.13 17.51
C TRP A 169 -3.21 -9.18 18.45
N ARG A 170 -3.26 -10.44 18.02
CA ARG A 170 -3.84 -11.55 18.78
C ARG A 170 -3.19 -11.74 20.15
N LYS A 171 -1.86 -11.60 20.24
CA LYS A 171 -1.10 -11.66 21.49
C LYS A 171 -1.48 -10.57 22.50
N LEU A 172 -2.11 -9.49 22.05
CA LEU A 172 -2.45 -8.32 22.87
C LEU A 172 -3.93 -8.26 23.26
N ILE A 173 -4.80 -9.15 22.75
CA ILE A 173 -6.26 -9.07 22.96
C ILE A 173 -6.62 -9.06 24.45
N ASN A 174 -6.04 -10.00 25.22
CA ASN A 174 -6.33 -10.23 26.64
C ASN A 174 -5.35 -9.51 27.58
N ALA A 175 -4.52 -8.61 27.07
CA ALA A 175 -3.52 -7.92 27.87
C ALA A 175 -4.07 -6.59 28.42
N ASP A 176 -3.87 -6.36 29.72
CA ASP A 176 -4.44 -5.22 30.44
C ASP A 176 -3.50 -4.01 30.54
N GLY A 177 -4.08 -2.80 30.56
CA GLY A 177 -3.38 -1.55 30.82
C GLY A 177 -3.44 -0.53 29.68
N TYR A 178 -3.37 0.76 30.02
CA TYR A 178 -3.58 1.86 29.06
C TYR A 178 -2.56 1.88 27.90
N ALA A 179 -1.28 1.70 28.20
CA ALA A 179 -0.24 1.62 27.17
C ALA A 179 -0.43 0.41 26.24
N ILE A 180 -0.92 -0.71 26.80
CA ILE A 180 -1.22 -1.94 26.06
C ILE A 180 -2.43 -1.72 25.16
N ALA A 181 -3.48 -1.05 25.62
CA ALA A 181 -4.65 -0.72 24.81
C ALA A 181 -4.27 0.12 23.57
N THR A 182 -3.41 1.13 23.75
CA THR A 182 -2.91 1.93 22.62
C THR A 182 -2.11 1.07 21.63
N ARG A 183 -1.22 0.21 22.13
CA ARG A 183 -0.44 -0.71 21.29
C ARG A 183 -1.33 -1.69 20.54
N ARG A 184 -2.33 -2.26 21.20
CA ARG A 184 -3.31 -3.19 20.62
C ARG A 184 -4.07 -2.55 19.47
N ASN A 185 -4.56 -1.32 19.65
CA ASN A 185 -5.29 -0.61 18.59
C ASN A 185 -4.39 -0.34 17.37
N ARG A 186 -3.13 0.05 17.59
CA ARG A 186 -2.15 0.22 16.50
C ARG A 186 -1.87 -1.10 15.76
N ALA A 187 -1.73 -2.20 16.50
CA ALA A 187 -1.53 -3.53 15.92
C ALA A 187 -2.75 -3.97 15.08
N LEU A 188 -3.97 -3.72 15.58
CA LEU A 188 -5.22 -3.99 14.89
C LEU A 188 -5.34 -3.18 13.59
N GLU A 189 -5.12 -1.86 13.66
CA GLU A 189 -5.16 -0.98 12.49
C GLU A 189 -4.13 -1.40 11.43
N LYS A 190 -2.91 -1.73 11.87
CA LYS A 190 -1.84 -2.17 10.97
C LYS A 190 -2.15 -3.52 10.33
N TRP A 191 -2.65 -4.48 11.10
CA TRP A 191 -3.09 -5.77 10.59
C TRP A 191 -4.20 -5.59 9.54
N ALA A 192 -5.25 -4.82 9.83
CA ALA A 192 -6.34 -4.61 8.90
C ALA A 192 -5.88 -3.93 7.59
N MET A 193 -5.00 -2.93 7.68
CA MET A 193 -4.42 -2.26 6.52
C MET A 193 -3.58 -3.22 5.66
N GLU A 194 -2.66 -3.97 6.26
CA GLU A 194 -1.79 -4.90 5.54
C GLU A 194 -2.60 -6.06 4.93
N SER A 195 -3.59 -6.54 5.67
CA SER A 195 -4.51 -7.57 5.21
C SER A 195 -5.36 -7.08 4.02
N PHE A 196 -5.80 -5.81 4.03
CA PHE A 196 -6.41 -5.17 2.86
C PHE A 196 -5.44 -5.14 1.68
N CYS A 197 -4.23 -4.61 1.86
CA CYS A 197 -3.24 -4.46 0.79
C CYS A 197 -2.86 -5.80 0.15
N GLU A 198 -2.58 -6.81 0.96
CA GLU A 198 -2.24 -8.16 0.52
C GLU A 198 -3.41 -8.84 -0.23
N SER A 199 -4.64 -8.67 0.28
CA SER A 199 -5.85 -9.19 -0.38
C SER A 199 -6.05 -8.57 -1.77
N VAL A 200 -5.90 -7.25 -1.87
CA VAL A 200 -6.04 -6.54 -3.16
C VAL A 200 -4.97 -6.96 -4.14
N ALA A 201 -3.70 -7.03 -3.69
CA ALA A 201 -2.60 -7.51 -4.51
C ALA A 201 -2.85 -8.94 -5.01
N LYS A 202 -3.36 -9.83 -4.16
CA LYS A 202 -3.70 -11.21 -4.52
C LYS A 202 -4.85 -11.31 -5.53
N ILE A 203 -5.91 -10.50 -5.35
CA ILE A 203 -7.05 -10.44 -6.29
C ILE A 203 -6.60 -9.89 -7.65
N CYS A 204 -5.85 -8.79 -7.65
CA CYS A 204 -5.36 -8.19 -8.89
C CYS A 204 -4.33 -9.08 -9.58
N CYS A 205 -3.49 -9.80 -8.84
CA CYS A 205 -2.40 -10.60 -9.36
C CYS A 205 -2.40 -11.98 -8.69
N PRO A 206 -3.10 -12.99 -9.24
CA PRO A 206 -3.22 -14.31 -8.61
C PRO A 206 -1.88 -15.01 -8.31
N SER A 207 -0.85 -14.74 -9.12
CA SER A 207 0.51 -15.25 -8.91
C SER A 207 1.27 -14.57 -7.76
N TYR A 208 0.77 -13.45 -7.24
CA TYR A 208 1.38 -12.75 -6.12
C TYR A 208 1.49 -13.68 -4.92
N LYS A 209 2.73 -13.88 -4.44
CA LYS A 209 3.05 -14.67 -3.25
C LYS A 209 2.36 -16.03 -3.23
N GLN A 210 2.26 -16.69 -4.39
CA GLN A 210 1.51 -17.94 -4.54
C GLN A 210 2.02 -19.04 -3.60
N ASP A 211 3.34 -19.14 -3.40
CA ASP A 211 3.95 -20.12 -2.49
C ASP A 211 3.71 -19.80 -1.01
N GLU A 212 3.31 -18.57 -0.69
CA GLU A 212 2.97 -18.09 0.65
C GLU A 212 1.46 -17.91 0.83
N ALA A 213 0.63 -18.28 -0.15
CA ALA A 213 -0.82 -18.09 -0.06
C ALA A 213 -1.42 -19.11 0.91
N ARG A 214 -2.03 -18.62 2.00
CA ARG A 214 -2.48 -19.49 3.09
C ARG A 214 -4.00 -19.53 3.29
N GLN A 215 -4.73 -18.51 2.84
CA GLN A 215 -6.18 -18.40 3.05
C GLN A 215 -7.02 -19.18 2.03
N THR A 216 -8.31 -19.39 2.36
CA THR A 216 -9.31 -20.00 1.47
C THR A 216 -9.90 -18.98 0.49
N ASP A 217 -10.43 -19.49 -0.64
CA ASP A 217 -11.15 -18.66 -1.62
C ASP A 217 -12.38 -17.98 -1.01
N GLU A 218 -13.08 -18.66 -0.10
CA GLU A 218 -14.23 -18.13 0.62
C GLU A 218 -13.87 -16.88 1.45
N LEU A 219 -12.78 -16.95 2.23
CA LEU A 219 -12.33 -15.81 3.02
C LEU A 219 -11.92 -14.63 2.12
N LEU A 220 -11.29 -14.91 0.97
CA LEU A 220 -10.95 -13.86 0.01
C LEU A 220 -12.19 -13.19 -0.61
N GLN A 221 -13.25 -13.96 -0.92
CA GLN A 221 -14.52 -13.40 -1.41
C GLN A 221 -15.21 -12.52 -0.36
N GLU A 222 -15.17 -12.92 0.90
CA GLU A 222 -15.76 -12.16 2.00
C GLU A 222 -15.03 -10.82 2.19
N ARG A 223 -13.71 -10.81 2.06
CA ARG A 223 -12.92 -9.57 2.08
C ARG A 223 -13.26 -8.67 0.91
N LEU A 224 -13.41 -9.24 -0.30
CA LEU A 224 -13.86 -8.48 -1.47
C LEU A 224 -15.24 -7.86 -1.25
N ARG A 225 -16.17 -8.60 -0.62
CA ARG A 225 -17.49 -8.08 -0.24
C ARG A 225 -17.36 -6.87 0.71
N ILE A 226 -16.56 -6.99 1.78
CA ILE A 226 -16.34 -5.91 2.73
C ILE A 226 -15.69 -4.68 2.06
N MET A 227 -14.70 -4.87 1.18
CA MET A 227 -14.10 -3.76 0.42
C MET A 227 -15.12 -2.99 -0.43
N ARG A 228 -16.08 -3.70 -1.02
CA ARG A 228 -17.16 -3.09 -1.81
C ARG A 228 -18.13 -2.32 -0.93
N GLU A 229 -18.46 -2.85 0.24
CA GLU A 229 -19.41 -2.21 1.17
C GLU A 229 -18.81 -0.99 1.85
N GLU A 230 -17.61 -1.11 2.41
CA GLU A 230 -17.02 -0.07 3.27
C GLU A 230 -16.24 0.99 2.49
N PHE A 231 -15.67 0.62 1.34
CA PHE A 231 -14.84 1.53 0.53
C PHE A 231 -15.40 1.79 -0.88
N ASN A 232 -16.53 1.18 -1.25
CA ASN A 232 -17.01 1.19 -2.64
C ASN A 232 -15.91 0.78 -3.64
N PHE A 233 -15.07 -0.18 -3.24
CA PHE A 233 -13.88 -0.57 -3.96
C PHE A 233 -13.98 -2.01 -4.48
N ASP A 234 -13.76 -2.19 -5.78
CA ASP A 234 -13.75 -3.50 -6.44
C ASP A 234 -12.44 -3.69 -7.22
N PRO A 235 -11.42 -4.35 -6.63
CA PRO A 235 -10.13 -4.58 -7.29
C PRO A 235 -10.20 -5.56 -8.47
N ALA A 236 -11.28 -6.35 -8.59
CA ALA A 236 -11.47 -7.27 -9.71
C ALA A 236 -11.99 -6.55 -10.97
N ARG A 237 -12.60 -5.36 -10.81
CA ARG A 237 -12.97 -4.50 -11.94
C ARG A 237 -11.74 -3.77 -12.47
N ARG A 238 -10.94 -4.49 -13.26
CA ARG A 238 -10.01 -3.84 -14.20
C ARG A 238 -10.86 -3.02 -15.16
N LEU A 239 -10.48 -1.76 -15.38
CA LEU A 239 -11.20 -0.82 -16.23
C LEU A 239 -11.75 -1.52 -17.48
N ALA A 240 -13.07 -1.46 -17.66
CA ALA A 240 -13.61 -1.43 -19.02
C ALA A 240 -12.94 -0.23 -19.69
N ALA A 241 -12.22 -0.47 -20.77
CA ALA A 241 -11.54 0.58 -21.52
C ALA A 241 -12.53 1.73 -21.79
N ALA A 242 -12.20 2.92 -21.30
CA ALA A 242 -12.83 4.17 -21.69
C ALA A 242 -11.93 4.84 -22.71
#